data_AF-A0A7C6RKP6-F1
#
_entry.id   AF-A0A7C6RKP6-F1
#
_cell.length_a   1.000
_cell.length_b   1.000
_cell.length_c   1.000
_cell.angle_alpha   90.00
_cell.angle_beta   90.00
_cell.angle_gamma   90.00
#
_symmetry.space_group_name_H-M   'P 1'
#
loop_
_entity.id
_entity.type
_entity.pdbx_description
1 polymer ?
#
loop_
_entity_poly.entity_id
_entity_poly.type
_entity_poly.pdbx_seq_one_letter_code
_entity_poly.pdbx_strand_id
1 'polypeptide(L)'
;MTEKVTGRDRGDGATRKSLLQKIHADFPGNGCDAQRARLQAAMREAGWITTTEARLYLEIMNPAQRICELRDQGEQIDTAWTAEPSEAGRAPHRMARYVMCPKQAGGIAAELAALLILAAVAGLLLVGVA
;
A
#
# COMPACT_ATOMS: atom_id res chain seq x y z
N MET A 1 34.60 14.16 -12.99
CA MET A 1 33.28 14.06 -13.64
C MET A 1 32.35 13.43 -12.62
N THR A 2 31.69 14.25 -11.80
CA THR A 2 30.81 13.77 -10.70
C THR A 2 29.52 13.25 -11.32
N GLU A 3 29.32 11.92 -11.28
CA GLU A 3 28.04 11.32 -11.62
C GLU A 3 26.95 11.96 -10.76
N LYS A 4 25.96 12.56 -11.42
CA LYS A 4 24.77 13.01 -10.73
C LYS A 4 24.03 11.75 -10.33
N VAL A 5 23.98 11.46 -9.04
CA VAL A 5 23.09 10.43 -8.47
C VAL A 5 21.66 10.89 -8.76
N THR A 6 21.15 10.50 -9.92
CA THR A 6 19.74 10.70 -10.26
C THR A 6 18.93 9.78 -9.37
N GLY A 7 17.72 10.17 -8.98
CA GLY A 7 16.84 9.34 -8.14
C GLY A 7 16.47 7.96 -8.73
N ARG A 8 17.00 7.63 -9.92
CA ARG A 8 16.88 6.34 -10.61
C ARG A 8 17.84 5.28 -10.08
N ASP A 9 18.89 5.68 -9.37
CA ASP A 9 19.93 4.79 -8.87
C ASP A 9 19.95 4.80 -7.34
N ARG A 10 18.88 4.27 -6.75
CA ARG A 10 18.91 3.82 -5.36
C ARG A 10 19.69 2.50 -5.39
N GLY A 11 20.59 2.22 -4.44
CA GLY A 11 21.44 1.01 -4.46
C GLY A 11 20.67 -0.33 -4.40
N ASP A 12 19.34 -0.29 -4.22
CA ASP A 12 18.34 -1.37 -4.31
C ASP A 12 17.44 -1.26 -5.57
N GLY A 13 17.70 -0.26 -6.41
CA GLY A 13 16.83 0.28 -7.45
C GLY A 13 16.62 -0.67 -8.61
N ALA A 14 17.60 -1.52 -8.92
CA ALA A 14 17.44 -2.58 -9.92
C ALA A 14 16.39 -3.60 -9.46
N THR A 15 16.51 -4.13 -8.23
CA THR A 15 15.57 -5.12 -7.68
C THR A 15 14.19 -4.53 -7.47
N ARG A 16 14.10 -3.31 -6.95
CA ARG A 16 12.81 -2.62 -6.74
C ARG A 16 12.12 -2.28 -8.06
N LYS A 17 12.86 -1.76 -9.04
CA LYS A 17 12.33 -1.51 -10.39
C LYS A 17 11.83 -2.79 -11.04
N SER A 18 12.63 -3.87 -11.00
CA SER A 18 12.23 -5.17 -11.55
C SER A 18 10.96 -5.71 -10.90
N LEU A 19 10.81 -5.58 -9.58
CA LEU A 19 9.58 -5.94 -8.87
C LEU A 19 8.37 -5.14 -9.37
N LEU A 20 8.50 -3.82 -9.47
CA LEU A 20 7.39 -2.97 -9.94
C LEU A 20 7.03 -3.23 -11.40
N GLN A 21 8.02 -3.49 -12.26
CA GLN A 21 7.78 -3.87 -13.65
C GLN A 21 7.12 -5.25 -13.78
N LYS A 22 7.45 -6.19 -12.88
CA LYS A 22 6.75 -7.47 -12.79
C LYS A 22 5.28 -7.26 -12.40
N ILE A 23 5.01 -6.47 -11.35
CA ILE A 23 3.65 -6.12 -10.94
C ILE A 23 2.88 -5.46 -12.11
N HIS A 24 3.52 -4.58 -12.87
CA HIS A 24 2.90 -4.00 -14.06
C HIS A 24 2.45 -5.08 -15.07
N ALA A 25 3.31 -6.07 -15.33
CA ALA A 25 2.99 -7.17 -16.24
C ALA A 25 1.90 -8.11 -15.70
N ASP A 26 1.86 -8.33 -14.38
CA ASP A 26 0.87 -9.20 -13.72
C ASP A 26 -0.57 -8.64 -13.80
N PHE A 27 -0.71 -7.31 -13.96
CA PHE A 27 -2.00 -6.63 -14.10
C PHE A 27 -2.08 -5.87 -15.43
N PRO A 28 -2.35 -6.54 -16.57
CA PRO A 28 -2.34 -5.92 -17.89
C PRO A 28 -3.52 -4.96 -18.13
N GLY A 29 -3.36 -4.08 -19.13
CA GLY A 29 -4.38 -3.10 -19.55
C GLY A 29 -4.28 -1.75 -18.82
N ASN A 30 -4.93 -0.72 -19.38
CA ASN A 30 -4.78 0.67 -18.88
C ASN A 30 -6.02 1.21 -18.18
N GLY A 31 -7.04 0.37 -17.97
CA GLY A 31 -8.26 0.75 -17.28
C GLY A 31 -8.03 1.14 -15.81
N CYS A 32 -8.97 1.91 -15.26
CA CYS A 32 -8.96 2.36 -13.88
C CYS A 32 -8.75 1.21 -12.88
N ASP A 33 -9.36 0.06 -13.13
CA ASP A 33 -9.31 -1.12 -12.27
C ASP A 33 -7.91 -1.74 -12.25
N ALA A 34 -7.28 -1.90 -13.42
CA ALA A 34 -5.92 -2.42 -13.53
C ALA A 34 -4.91 -1.49 -12.84
N GLN A 35 -5.07 -0.16 -12.98
CA GLN A 35 -4.21 0.81 -12.29
C GLN A 35 -4.35 0.73 -10.76
N ARG A 36 -5.57 0.57 -10.23
CA ARG A 36 -5.79 0.37 -8.79
C ARG A 36 -5.18 -0.95 -8.30
N ALA A 37 -5.35 -2.03 -9.06
CA ALA A 37 -4.78 -3.33 -8.73
C ALA A 37 -3.24 -3.27 -8.65
N ARG A 38 -2.58 -2.61 -9.62
CA ARG A 38 -1.12 -2.37 -9.58
C ARG A 38 -0.68 -1.60 -8.34
N LEU A 39 -1.39 -0.53 -7.95
CA LEU A 39 -1.04 0.23 -6.75
C LEU A 39 -1.19 -0.59 -5.48
N GLN A 40 -2.28 -1.35 -5.38
CA GLN A 40 -2.54 -2.22 -4.24
C GLN A 40 -1.46 -3.32 -4.13
N ALA A 41 -1.13 -3.98 -5.25
CA ALA A 41 -0.06 -4.97 -5.31
C ALA A 41 1.29 -4.35 -4.93
N ALA A 42 1.63 -3.18 -5.48
CA ALA A 42 2.89 -2.49 -5.15
C ALA A 42 2.99 -2.13 -3.66
N MET A 43 1.92 -1.63 -3.04
CA MET A 43 1.94 -1.34 -1.60
C MET A 43 2.02 -2.60 -0.74
N ARG A 44 1.43 -3.72 -1.17
CA ARG A 44 1.45 -5.00 -0.43
C ARG A 44 2.77 -5.73 -0.58
N GLU A 45 3.29 -5.84 -1.80
CA GLU A 45 4.48 -6.63 -2.13
C GLU A 45 5.78 -5.84 -1.94
N ALA A 46 5.80 -4.57 -2.34
CA ALA A 46 6.97 -3.70 -2.20
C ALA A 46 6.94 -2.85 -0.92
N GLY A 47 5.90 -3.00 -0.09
CA GLY A 47 5.67 -2.31 1.18
C GLY A 47 5.20 -0.85 1.07
N TRP A 48 5.58 -0.15 0.01
CA TRP A 48 5.21 1.23 -0.24
C TRP A 48 5.43 1.58 -1.71
N ILE A 49 4.84 2.69 -2.17
CA ILE A 49 5.05 3.21 -3.52
C ILE A 49 5.06 4.74 -3.53
N THR A 50 6.03 5.35 -4.20
CA THR A 50 6.03 6.81 -4.44
C THR A 50 5.23 7.17 -5.68
N THR A 51 4.75 8.42 -5.73
CA THR A 51 4.10 8.94 -6.95
C THR A 51 5.03 8.89 -8.16
N THR A 52 6.34 9.06 -7.99
CA THR A 52 7.34 8.92 -9.06
C THR A 52 7.39 7.50 -9.58
N GLU A 53 7.56 6.52 -8.69
CA GLU A 53 7.62 5.10 -9.07
C GLU A 53 6.32 4.60 -9.71
N ALA A 54 5.16 5.04 -9.19
CA ALA A 54 3.87 4.69 -9.77
C ALA A 54 3.71 5.20 -11.22
N ARG A 55 4.22 6.40 -11.53
CA ARG A 55 4.21 6.94 -12.90
C ARG A 55 5.21 6.21 -13.79
N LEU A 56 6.44 6.02 -13.32
CA LEU A 56 7.55 5.51 -14.13
C LEU A 56 7.50 4.00 -14.36
N TYR A 57 7.04 3.23 -13.37
CA TYR A 57 7.18 1.76 -13.38
C TYR A 57 5.85 1.02 -13.42
N LEU A 58 4.75 1.65 -12.97
CA LEU A 58 3.40 1.07 -13.05
C LEU A 58 2.51 1.70 -14.14
N GLU A 59 3.05 2.71 -14.85
CA GLU A 59 2.38 3.48 -15.90
C GLU A 59 1.05 4.12 -15.46
N ILE A 60 1.00 4.61 -14.22
CA ILE A 60 -0.20 5.24 -13.65
C ILE A 60 -0.09 6.76 -13.75
N MET A 61 -0.87 7.35 -14.66
CA MET A 61 -0.79 8.78 -14.96
C MET A 61 -1.35 9.68 -13.86
N ASN A 62 -2.29 9.20 -13.06
CA ASN A 62 -2.80 9.94 -11.91
C ASN A 62 -2.87 9.06 -10.64
N PRO A 63 -1.72 8.80 -9.98
CA PRO A 63 -1.69 7.93 -8.81
C PRO A 63 -2.54 8.46 -7.66
N ALA A 64 -2.55 9.79 -7.43
CA ALA A 64 -3.33 10.39 -6.35
C ALA A 64 -4.83 10.08 -6.47
N GLN A 65 -5.40 10.21 -7.68
CA GLN A 65 -6.79 9.85 -7.93
C GLN A 65 -7.06 8.36 -7.66
N ARG A 66 -6.16 7.47 -8.08
CA ARG A 66 -6.31 6.03 -7.81
C ARG A 66 -6.25 5.70 -6.32
N ILE A 67 -5.41 6.41 -5.56
CA ILE A 67 -5.33 6.27 -4.10
C ILE A 67 -6.63 6.77 -3.44
N CYS A 68 -7.21 7.88 -3.90
CA CYS A 68 -8.53 8.33 -3.40
C CYS A 68 -9.59 7.26 -3.64
N GLU A 69 -9.67 6.70 -4.85
CA GLU A 69 -10.64 5.64 -5.15
C GLU A 69 -10.44 4.39 -4.28
N LEU A 70 -9.20 3.99 -4.01
CA LEU A 70 -8.91 2.86 -3.11
C LEU A 70 -9.36 3.16 -1.67
N ARG A 71 -9.17 4.39 -1.19
CA ARG A 71 -9.68 4.84 0.12
C ARG A 71 -11.19 4.84 0.18
N ASP A 72 -11.85 5.30 -0.89
CA ASP A 72 -13.31 5.25 -1.02
C ASP A 72 -13.85 3.81 -1.02
N GLN A 73 -13.05 2.85 -1.51
CA GLN A 73 -13.31 1.40 -1.42
C GLN A 73 -13.02 0.81 -0.03
N GLY A 74 -12.59 1.62 0.94
CA GLY A 74 -12.34 1.22 2.32
C GLY A 74 -10.95 0.63 2.57
N GLU A 75 -9.98 0.87 1.68
CA GLU A 75 -8.57 0.60 1.94
C GLU A 75 -7.97 1.67 2.88
N GLN A 76 -7.20 1.23 3.87
CA GLN A 76 -6.47 2.13 4.76
C GLN A 76 -5.08 2.40 4.15
N ILE A 77 -4.87 3.60 3.65
CA ILE A 77 -3.62 4.00 2.99
C ILE A 77 -3.13 5.32 3.56
N ASP A 78 -1.96 5.28 4.18
CA ASP A 78 -1.27 6.46 4.69
C ASP A 78 -0.44 7.13 3.58
N THR A 79 -0.38 8.47 3.64
CA THR A 79 0.53 9.26 2.80
C THR A 79 1.63 9.85 3.67
N ALA A 80 2.87 9.39 3.46
CA ALA A 80 4.07 10.03 3.98
C ALA A 80 4.71 10.93 2.91
N TRP A 81 5.43 11.96 3.32
CA TRP A 81 6.17 12.83 2.42
C TRP A 81 7.66 12.44 2.42
N THR A 82 8.22 12.24 1.23
CA THR A 82 9.65 11.98 1.04
C THR A 82 10.26 13.05 0.14
N ALA A 83 11.52 13.43 0.39
CA ALA A 83 12.25 14.33 -0.50
C ALA A 83 12.94 13.50 -1.60
N GLU A 84 12.57 13.72 -2.85
CA GLU A 84 13.19 13.05 -4.00
C GLU A 84 14.05 14.02 -4.81
N PRO A 85 15.22 13.58 -5.29
CA PRO A 85 16.06 14.38 -6.19
C PRO A 85 15.27 14.84 -7.41
N SER A 86 15.43 16.11 -7.79
CA SER A 86 14.88 16.58 -9.06
C SER A 86 15.70 16.05 -10.23
N GLU A 87 15.06 15.39 -11.18
CA GLU A 87 15.75 14.97 -12.42
C GLU A 87 16.32 16.16 -13.22
N ALA A 88 15.71 17.34 -13.09
CA ALA A 88 16.19 18.58 -13.69
C ALA A 88 17.37 19.23 -12.94
N GLY A 89 17.93 18.57 -11.91
CA GLY A 89 19.05 19.10 -11.13
C GLY A 89 18.70 20.27 -10.22
N ARG A 90 17.40 20.48 -9.93
CA ARG A 90 16.91 21.46 -8.96
C ARG A 90 16.88 20.88 -7.53
N ALA A 91 16.54 21.73 -6.57
CA ALA A 91 16.29 21.32 -5.18
C ALA A 91 15.31 20.11 -5.13
N PRO A 92 15.46 19.20 -4.14
CA PRO A 92 14.60 18.04 -4.00
C PRO A 92 13.11 18.41 -3.92
N HIS A 93 12.26 17.64 -4.59
CA HIS A 93 10.81 17.81 -4.53
C HIS A 93 10.24 16.92 -3.44
N ARG A 94 9.24 17.43 -2.70
CA ARG A 94 8.45 16.58 -1.81
C ARG A 94 7.52 15.73 -2.66
N MET A 95 7.68 14.41 -2.56
CA MET A 95 6.87 13.42 -3.23
C MET A 95 6.06 12.63 -2.22
N ALA A 96 4.82 12.30 -2.58
CA ALA A 96 3.97 11.43 -1.78
C ALA A 96 4.46 9.98 -1.88
N ARG A 97 4.60 9.34 -0.72
CA ARG A 97 4.85 7.91 -0.52
C ARG A 97 3.63 7.29 0.12
N TYR A 98 2.98 6.38 -0.59
CA TYR A 98 1.80 5.68 -0.13
C TYR A 98 2.18 4.35 0.52
N VAL A 99 1.56 4.06 1.66
CA VAL A 99 1.78 2.83 2.44
C VAL A 99 0.42 2.25 2.78
N MET A 100 0.21 0.96 2.50
CA MET A 100 -1.02 0.29 2.90
C MET A 100 -0.92 -0.11 4.36
N CYS A 101 -1.91 0.29 5.16
CA CYS A 101 -2.02 -0.09 6.56
C CYS A 101 -2.71 -1.45 6.65
N PRO A 102 -2.29 -2.34 7.56
CA PRO A 102 -3.04 -3.55 7.84
C PRO A 102 -4.47 -3.16 8.24
N LYS A 103 -5.47 -3.70 7.55
CA LYS A 103 -6.85 -3.56 7.97
C LYS A 103 -6.93 -4.21 9.35
N GLN A 104 -7.20 -3.45 10.39
CA GLN A 104 -7.35 -4.00 11.74
C GLN A 104 -8.44 -5.08 11.66
N ALA A 105 -8.05 -6.35 11.66
CA ALA A 105 -8.95 -7.43 12.05
C ALA A 105 -9.40 -7.05 13.45
N GLY A 106 -10.73 -7.00 13.68
CA GLY A 106 -11.32 -6.47 14.90
C GLY A 106 -10.46 -6.85 16.11
N GLY A 107 -9.88 -5.85 16.76
CA GLY A 107 -8.76 -6.08 17.67
C GLY A 107 -9.09 -7.12 18.73
N ILE A 108 -8.08 -7.70 19.36
CA ILE A 108 -8.17 -8.74 20.40
C ILE A 108 -9.33 -8.56 21.41
N ALA A 109 -9.74 -7.32 21.70
CA ALA A 109 -10.89 -7.02 22.55
C ALA A 109 -12.21 -7.60 22.00
N ALA A 110 -12.46 -7.53 20.69
CA ALA A 110 -13.65 -8.09 20.06
C ALA A 110 -13.65 -9.63 20.09
N GLU A 111 -12.49 -10.26 19.86
CA GLU A 111 -12.32 -11.71 19.95
C GLU A 111 -12.48 -12.22 21.39
N LEU A 112 -11.90 -11.52 22.37
CA LEU A 112 -12.06 -11.85 23.80
C LEU A 112 -13.50 -11.65 24.27
N ALA A 113 -14.18 -10.61 23.81
CA ALA A 113 -15.59 -10.39 24.13
C ALA A 113 -16.47 -11.52 23.58
N ALA A 114 -16.24 -11.97 22.34
CA ALA A 114 -16.96 -13.10 21.76
C ALA A 114 -16.73 -14.41 22.56
N LEU A 115 -15.48 -14.66 22.98
CA LEU A 115 -15.12 -15.80 23.83
C LEU A 115 -15.80 -15.75 25.21
N LEU A 116 -15.83 -14.59 25.86
CA LEU A 116 -16.49 -14.41 27.15
C LEU A 116 -18.01 -14.63 27.05
N ILE A 117 -18.64 -14.13 25.99
CA ILE A 117 -20.08 -14.34 25.74
C ILE A 117 -20.36 -15.83 25.53
N LEU A 118 -19.56 -16.52 24.73
CA LEU A 118 -19.71 -17.96 24.50
C LEU A 118 -19.58 -18.76 25.82
N ALA A 119 -18.58 -18.43 26.64
CA ALA A 119 -18.37 -19.06 27.95
C ALA A 119 -19.54 -18.81 28.92
N ALA A 120 -20.09 -17.60 28.93
CA ALA A 120 -21.25 -17.26 29.76
C ALA A 120 -22.51 -18.04 29.34
N VAL A 121 -22.75 -18.17 28.03
CA VAL A 121 -23.87 -18.96 27.49
C VAL A 121 -23.71 -20.44 27.80
N ALA A 122 -22.52 -21.00 27.63
CA ALA A 122 -22.22 -22.38 27.99
C ALA A 122 -22.41 -22.64 29.49
N GLY A 123 -21.97 -21.70 30.33
CA GLY A 123 -22.21 -21.75 31.78
C GLY A 123 -23.70 -21.74 32.14
N LEU A 124 -24.48 -20.86 31.51
CA LEU A 124 -25.94 -20.78 31.75
C LEU A 124 -26.67 -22.07 31.34
N LEU A 125 -26.28 -22.66 30.21
CA LEU A 125 -26.84 -23.94 29.73
C LEU A 125 -26.52 -25.11 30.66
N LEU A 126 -25.35 -25.11 31.31
CA LEU A 126 -24.96 -26.16 32.25
C LEU A 126 -25.67 -26.02 33.62
N VAL A 127 -26.00 -24.80 34.05
CA VAL A 127 -26.72 -24.56 35.31
C VAL A 127 -28.24 -24.76 35.16
N GLY A 128 -28.80 -24.58 33.96
CA GLY A 128 -30.24 -24.75 33.68
C GLY A 128 -30.74 -26.20 33.54
N VAL A 129 -29.88 -27.21 33.70
CA VAL A 129 -30.23 -28.65 33.57
C VAL A 129 -30.20 -29.37 34.94
N ALA A 130 -30.02 -28.63 36.04
CA ALA A 130 -30.06 -29.18 37.41
C ALA A 130 -31.44 -29.04 38.07
#